data_AF-A0A6B1KV07-F1
#
_entry.id   AF-A0A6B1KV07-F1
#
_cell.length_a   1.000
_cell.length_b   1.000
_cell.length_c   1.000
_cell.angle_alpha   90.00
_cell.angle_beta   90.00
_cell.angle_gamma   90.00
#
_symmetry.space_group_name_H-M   'P 1'
#
loop_
_entity.id
_entity.type
_entity.pdbx_description
1 polymer ?
#
loop_
_entity_poly.entity_id
_entity_poly.type
_entity_poly.pdbx_seq_one_letter_code
_entity_poly.pdbx_strand_id
1 'polypeptide(L)'
;MAGTDEDTVAAADDALYVLTAVLLTPAKFPSVLGDDYPEACAALGLAPLADGYGLVLGQDGDGARWTVVIDDVSLVAVAIASWDCGMEYELSPDERTVVAALPGWPLAVAVAAPGVPAPHDPGPEADDRPPLAPPDTTVWGPAQRRLGADEIALQWAMWREQVDDSAFPAPGSSAASGEAGAAAEGPGGGGENGQPGHSGIRRVLAEARTYIDSPPPLGRVRSSFAPGEARTLRADGPGWSLVARTDDIAFVLLDEEPGEVLPVGRGPELPGLLEALDKMAVRPN
;
A
#
# COMPACT_ATOMS: atom_id res chain seq x y z
N MET A 1 -54.79 -4.19 -21.97
CA MET A 1 -54.50 -2.86 -22.55
C MET A 1 -54.00 -2.02 -21.38
N ALA A 2 -52.76 -2.20 -20.91
CA ALA A 2 -51.48 -1.83 -21.54
C ALA A 2 -51.44 -0.32 -21.86
N GLY A 3 -50.49 0.38 -21.23
CA GLY A 3 -50.24 1.81 -21.39
C GLY A 3 -49.57 2.42 -20.16
N THR A 4 -48.47 1.82 -19.70
CA THR A 4 -47.43 2.53 -18.94
C THR A 4 -46.43 3.02 -19.98
N ASP A 5 -46.60 4.25 -20.46
CA ASP A 5 -45.59 4.96 -21.25
C ASP A 5 -44.76 5.77 -20.24
N GLU A 6 -43.52 5.37 -19.97
CA GLU A 6 -42.33 5.71 -20.77
C GLU A 6 -41.92 7.17 -20.57
N ASP A 7 -41.57 7.53 -19.33
CA ASP A 7 -40.93 8.83 -19.03
C ASP A 7 -39.80 8.71 -17.98
N THR A 8 -39.21 7.53 -17.80
CA THR A 8 -38.13 7.29 -16.81
C THR A 8 -36.84 6.69 -17.37
N VAL A 9 -36.68 6.55 -18.69
CA VAL A 9 -35.50 5.92 -19.30
C VAL A 9 -34.41 6.88 -19.80
N ALA A 10 -34.59 8.20 -19.66
CA ALA A 10 -33.60 9.19 -20.13
C ALA A 10 -32.57 9.64 -19.08
N ALA A 11 -32.58 9.07 -17.86
CA ALA A 11 -31.65 9.43 -16.79
C ALA A 11 -30.73 8.26 -16.35
N ALA A 12 -30.83 7.10 -17.00
CA ALA A 12 -30.03 5.92 -16.65
C ALA A 12 -28.69 5.84 -17.41
N ASP A 13 -28.56 6.46 -18.59
CA ASP A 13 -27.36 6.36 -19.42
C ASP A 13 -26.13 7.07 -18.80
N ASP A 14 -26.34 8.16 -18.06
CA ASP A 14 -25.25 8.90 -17.38
C ASP A 14 -25.00 8.45 -15.93
N ALA A 15 -25.71 7.41 -15.45
CA ALA A 15 -25.61 6.96 -14.07
C ALA A 15 -24.41 6.04 -13.86
N LEU A 16 -23.53 6.39 -12.92
CA LEU A 16 -22.42 5.52 -12.51
C LEU A 16 -22.92 4.41 -11.59
N TYR A 17 -22.84 3.16 -12.04
CA TYR A 17 -23.00 1.97 -11.23
C TYR A 17 -21.75 1.73 -10.38
N VAL A 18 -21.84 2.06 -9.09
CA VAL A 18 -20.73 1.90 -8.13
C VAL A 18 -20.43 0.43 -7.89
N LEU A 19 -19.18 0.02 -8.11
CA LEU A 19 -18.69 -1.33 -7.82
C LEU A 19 -17.91 -1.38 -6.52
N THR A 20 -17.09 -0.38 -6.27
CA THR A 20 -16.28 -0.28 -5.05
C THR A 20 -15.83 1.16 -4.81
N ALA A 21 -15.35 1.44 -3.60
CA ALA A 21 -14.74 2.70 -3.26
C ALA A 21 -13.51 2.49 -2.38
N VAL A 22 -12.54 3.39 -2.51
CA VAL A 22 -11.32 3.39 -1.70
C VAL A 22 -10.98 4.80 -1.25
N LEU A 23 -10.28 4.89 -0.12
CA LEU A 23 -9.73 6.16 0.35
C LEU A 23 -8.39 6.44 -0.34
N LEU A 24 -8.15 7.71 -0.67
CA LEU A 24 -6.89 8.27 -1.11
C LEU A 24 -6.56 9.43 -0.18
N THR A 25 -6.08 9.13 1.02
CA THR A 25 -5.75 10.10 2.07
C THR A 25 -4.30 9.93 2.52
N PRO A 26 -3.72 10.92 3.21
CA PRO A 26 -2.41 10.79 3.85
C PRO A 26 -2.25 9.55 4.73
N ALA A 27 -3.33 9.08 5.36
CA ALA A 27 -3.31 7.93 6.26
C ALA A 27 -3.54 6.59 5.55
N LYS A 28 -4.34 6.59 4.48
CA LYS A 28 -4.80 5.36 3.81
C LYS A 28 -4.98 5.64 2.31
N PHE A 29 -4.24 4.91 1.50
CA PHE A 29 -4.35 4.93 0.04
C PHE A 29 -3.93 3.57 -0.54
N PRO A 30 -4.36 3.21 -1.76
CA PRO A 30 -3.94 1.97 -2.39
C PRO A 30 -2.44 2.03 -2.70
N SER A 31 -1.64 1.21 -2.02
CA SER A 31 -0.18 1.31 -2.11
C SER A 31 0.35 1.00 -3.50
N VAL A 32 -0.41 0.29 -4.35
CA VAL A 32 -0.05 0.10 -5.77
C VAL A 32 0.21 1.43 -6.49
N LEU A 33 -0.44 2.52 -6.09
CA LEU A 33 -0.36 3.84 -6.73
C LEU A 33 0.90 4.63 -6.39
N GLY A 34 1.62 4.31 -5.31
CA GLY A 34 2.82 5.07 -4.91
C GLY A 34 3.44 4.63 -3.59
N ASP A 35 4.66 5.06 -3.32
CA ASP A 35 5.32 4.83 -2.03
C ASP A 35 4.72 5.73 -0.93
N ASP A 36 4.19 6.89 -1.32
CA ASP A 36 3.55 7.87 -0.44
C ASP A 36 2.29 8.51 -1.05
N TYR A 37 1.60 9.34 -0.25
CA TYR A 37 0.34 9.94 -0.65
C TYR A 37 0.49 10.92 -1.83
N PRO A 38 1.49 11.83 -1.87
CA PRO A 38 1.73 12.67 -3.03
C PRO A 38 1.98 11.89 -4.34
N GLU A 39 2.76 10.82 -4.31
CA GLU A 39 2.96 9.96 -5.48
C GLU A 39 1.66 9.29 -5.93
N ALA A 40 0.85 8.78 -4.99
CA ALA A 40 -0.43 8.18 -5.29
C ALA A 40 -1.43 9.18 -5.91
N CYS A 41 -1.43 10.45 -5.47
CA CYS A 41 -2.19 11.52 -6.12
C CYS A 41 -1.67 11.83 -7.52
N ALA A 42 -0.34 11.90 -7.69
CA ALA A 42 0.29 12.19 -8.97
C ALA A 42 -0.02 11.10 -10.02
N ALA A 43 -0.12 9.83 -9.62
CA ALA A 43 -0.52 8.72 -10.48
C ALA A 43 -1.93 8.91 -11.09
N LEU A 44 -2.79 9.70 -10.45
CA LEU A 44 -4.12 10.07 -10.93
C LEU A 44 -4.18 11.49 -11.53
N GLY A 45 -3.04 12.18 -11.59
CA GLY A 45 -2.96 13.57 -12.03
C GLY A 45 -3.68 14.55 -11.08
N LEU A 46 -3.71 14.24 -9.79
CA LEU A 46 -4.33 15.05 -8.74
C LEU A 46 -3.27 15.81 -7.94
N ALA A 47 -3.63 17.01 -7.46
CA ALA A 47 -2.84 17.70 -6.44
C ALA A 47 -3.13 17.08 -5.05
N PRO A 48 -2.13 16.87 -4.18
CA PRO A 48 -2.36 16.35 -2.84
C PRO A 48 -3.16 17.34 -1.98
N LEU A 49 -4.25 16.89 -1.35
CA LEU A 49 -5.04 17.66 -0.38
C LEU A 49 -4.78 17.16 1.05
N ALA A 50 -4.95 18.04 2.03
CA ALA A 50 -4.74 17.69 3.43
C ALA A 50 -5.72 16.60 3.90
N ASP A 51 -6.99 16.72 3.52
CA ASP A 51 -8.05 15.78 3.89
C ASP A 51 -8.06 14.51 3.01
N GLY A 52 -7.49 14.61 1.81
CA GLY A 52 -7.45 13.54 0.82
C GLY A 52 -8.63 13.56 -0.14
N TYR A 53 -8.88 12.39 -0.74
CA TYR A 53 -9.98 12.13 -1.67
C TYR A 53 -10.62 10.77 -1.36
N GLY A 54 -11.87 10.63 -1.76
CA GLY A 54 -12.48 9.33 -2.00
C GLY A 54 -12.41 8.98 -3.49
N LEU A 55 -12.14 7.72 -3.81
CA LEU A 55 -12.21 7.21 -5.17
C LEU A 55 -13.38 6.23 -5.27
N VAL A 56 -14.24 6.43 -6.25
CA VAL A 56 -15.37 5.55 -6.56
C VAL A 56 -15.13 4.93 -7.93
N LEU A 57 -15.03 3.60 -7.96
CA LEU A 57 -14.82 2.85 -9.18
C LEU A 57 -16.15 2.25 -9.60
N GLY A 58 -16.57 2.56 -10.82
CA GLY A 58 -17.86 2.12 -11.35
C GLY A 58 -17.87 1.98 -12.85
N GLN A 59 -19.05 1.59 -13.37
CA GLN A 59 -19.35 1.52 -14.79
C GLN A 59 -20.51 2.45 -15.13
N ASP A 60 -20.54 2.99 -16.34
CA ASP A 60 -21.77 3.55 -16.90
C ASP A 60 -22.71 2.44 -17.42
N GLY A 61 -23.87 2.82 -17.96
CA GLY A 61 -24.87 1.89 -18.50
C GLY A 61 -24.37 1.05 -19.69
N ASP A 62 -23.38 1.55 -20.44
CA ASP A 62 -22.76 0.84 -21.55
C ASP A 62 -21.65 -0.13 -21.08
N GLY A 63 -21.20 0.00 -19.84
CA GLY A 63 -20.16 -0.80 -19.24
C GLY A 63 -18.76 -0.17 -19.30
N ALA A 64 -18.65 1.09 -19.74
CA ALA A 64 -17.38 1.80 -19.75
C ALA A 64 -16.95 2.09 -18.31
N ARG A 65 -15.65 1.94 -18.05
CA ARG A 65 -15.06 2.03 -16.71
C ARG A 65 -14.70 3.45 -16.36
N TRP A 66 -15.07 3.87 -15.16
CA TRP A 66 -14.79 5.21 -14.65
C TRP A 66 -14.30 5.18 -13.20
N THR A 67 -13.38 6.10 -12.90
CA THR A 67 -12.94 6.42 -11.54
C THR A 67 -13.38 7.84 -11.22
N VAL A 68 -14.37 7.98 -10.35
CA VAL A 68 -14.86 9.28 -9.86
C VAL A 68 -14.09 9.66 -8.60
N VAL A 69 -13.45 10.81 -8.63
CA VAL A 69 -12.65 11.39 -7.54
C VAL A 69 -13.51 12.40 -6.79
N ILE A 70 -13.62 12.24 -5.48
CA ILE A 70 -14.50 13.01 -4.61
C ILE A 70 -13.69 13.67 -3.49
N ASP A 71 -13.95 14.94 -3.19
CA ASP A 71 -13.29 15.66 -2.08
C ASP A 71 -14.03 15.52 -0.72
N ASP A 72 -15.29 15.06 -0.71
CA ASP A 72 -15.97 14.58 0.49
C ASP A 72 -15.50 13.16 0.88
N VAL A 73 -14.36 13.12 1.56
CA VAL A 73 -13.75 11.89 2.09
C VAL A 73 -14.65 11.19 3.11
N SER A 74 -15.46 11.96 3.86
CA SER A 74 -16.31 11.42 4.92
C SER A 74 -17.43 10.57 4.35
N LEU A 75 -18.04 11.01 3.25
CA LEU A 75 -19.04 10.25 2.51
C LEU A 75 -18.52 8.86 2.10
N VAL A 76 -17.32 8.83 1.51
CA VAL A 76 -16.70 7.56 1.04
C VAL A 76 -16.27 6.69 2.22
N ALA A 77 -15.72 7.28 3.28
CA ALA A 77 -15.33 6.55 4.49
C ALA A 77 -16.55 5.88 5.16
N VAL A 78 -17.68 6.57 5.24
CA VAL A 78 -18.94 6.02 5.79
C VAL A 78 -19.46 4.87 4.94
N ALA A 79 -19.40 4.98 3.61
CA ALA A 79 -19.81 3.91 2.71
C ALA A 79 -18.96 2.65 2.93
N ILE A 80 -17.63 2.80 2.94
CA ILE A 80 -16.70 1.68 3.18
C ILE A 80 -16.96 1.03 4.55
N ALA A 81 -17.07 1.83 5.62
CA ALA A 81 -17.31 1.31 6.96
C ALA A 81 -18.66 0.58 7.07
N SER A 82 -19.69 1.05 6.37
CA SER A 82 -20.99 0.38 6.31
C SER A 82 -20.88 -0.98 5.63
N TRP A 83 -20.23 -1.05 4.48
CA TRP A 83 -20.02 -2.31 3.75
C TRP A 83 -19.14 -3.30 4.52
N ASP A 84 -18.07 -2.84 5.18
CA ASP A 84 -17.20 -3.66 6.02
C ASP A 84 -17.97 -4.29 7.20
N CYS A 85 -19.02 -3.62 7.68
CA CYS A 85 -19.93 -4.13 8.70
C CYS A 85 -21.11 -4.95 8.12
N GLY A 86 -21.15 -5.19 6.81
CA GLY A 86 -22.22 -5.92 6.13
C GLY A 86 -23.54 -5.17 6.04
N MET A 87 -23.53 -3.84 6.17
CA MET A 87 -24.71 -3.00 6.02
C MET A 87 -24.83 -2.49 4.58
N GLU A 88 -26.07 -2.33 4.11
CA GLU A 88 -26.34 -1.68 2.83
C GLU A 88 -26.09 -0.17 2.96
N TYR A 89 -25.40 0.40 1.97
CA TYR A 89 -25.19 1.83 1.84
C TYR A 89 -25.10 2.18 0.35
N GLU A 90 -25.96 3.09 -0.10
CA GLU A 90 -25.94 3.61 -1.46
C GLU A 90 -25.02 4.82 -1.52
N LEU A 91 -23.87 4.65 -2.16
CA LEU A 91 -22.92 5.73 -2.36
C LEU A 91 -23.31 6.54 -3.60
N SER A 92 -23.89 7.71 -3.39
CA SER A 92 -24.28 8.66 -4.44
C SER A 92 -23.59 10.01 -4.20
N PRO A 93 -22.46 10.29 -4.89
CA PRO A 93 -21.74 11.54 -4.75
C PRO A 93 -22.55 12.72 -5.31
N ASP A 94 -22.56 13.86 -4.61
CA ASP A 94 -23.09 15.12 -5.16
C ASP A 94 -22.13 15.65 -6.24
N GLU A 95 -22.65 16.16 -7.35
CA GLU A 95 -21.84 16.71 -8.44
C GLU A 95 -20.86 17.79 -7.96
N ARG A 96 -21.16 18.51 -6.88
CA ARG A 96 -20.29 19.55 -6.32
C ARG A 96 -19.05 19.00 -5.62
N THR A 97 -19.08 17.76 -5.17
CA THR A 97 -17.94 17.11 -4.50
C THR A 97 -17.10 16.30 -5.48
N VAL A 98 -17.57 16.11 -6.71
CA VAL A 98 -16.81 15.45 -7.77
C VAL A 98 -15.74 16.40 -8.31
N VAL A 99 -14.48 16.02 -8.11
CA VAL A 99 -13.31 16.77 -8.56
C VAL A 99 -12.89 16.37 -9.97
N ALA A 100 -13.02 15.08 -10.30
CA ALA A 100 -12.68 14.54 -11.61
C ALA A 100 -13.44 13.22 -11.86
N ALA A 101 -13.77 12.97 -13.13
CA ALA A 101 -14.14 11.66 -13.62
C ALA A 101 -13.02 11.20 -14.56
N LEU A 102 -12.29 10.16 -14.16
CA LEU A 102 -11.14 9.66 -14.89
C LEU A 102 -11.51 8.38 -15.64
N PRO A 103 -11.16 8.25 -16.94
CA PRO A 103 -11.42 7.02 -17.68
C PRO A 103 -10.65 5.85 -17.08
N GLY A 104 -11.23 4.66 -17.06
CA GLY A 104 -10.59 3.43 -16.55
C GLY A 104 -10.56 3.31 -15.02
N TRP A 105 -9.87 2.26 -14.55
CA TRP A 105 -9.70 1.98 -13.12
C TRP A 105 -8.22 1.86 -12.76
N PRO A 106 -7.75 2.54 -11.71
CA PRO A 106 -6.36 2.44 -11.26
C PRO A 106 -6.11 1.18 -10.43
N LEU A 107 -7.17 0.41 -10.12
CA LEU A 107 -7.13 -0.82 -9.33
C LEU A 107 -7.81 -1.95 -10.08
N ALA A 108 -7.33 -3.18 -9.86
CA ALA A 108 -7.91 -4.36 -10.45
C ALA A 108 -9.29 -4.62 -9.83
N VAL A 109 -10.34 -4.42 -10.62
CA VAL A 109 -11.72 -4.78 -10.27
C VAL A 109 -12.20 -5.81 -11.29
N ALA A 110 -12.58 -6.99 -10.79
CA ALA A 110 -12.91 -8.15 -11.63
C ALA A 110 -14.41 -8.32 -11.87
N VAL A 111 -15.24 -7.50 -11.24
CA VAL A 111 -16.70 -7.62 -11.25
C VAL A 111 -17.34 -6.59 -12.17
N ALA A 112 -18.56 -6.88 -12.60
CA ALA A 112 -19.41 -5.99 -13.38
C ALA A 112 -20.71 -5.73 -12.64
N ALA A 113 -21.34 -4.58 -12.89
CA ALA A 113 -22.64 -4.27 -12.34
C ALA A 113 -23.71 -5.22 -12.92
N PRO A 114 -24.66 -5.72 -12.12
CA PRO A 114 -25.71 -6.61 -12.62
C PRO A 114 -26.52 -5.97 -13.75
N GLY A 115 -26.64 -6.66 -14.88
CA GLY A 115 -27.41 -6.19 -16.04
C GLY A 115 -26.67 -5.20 -16.94
N VAL A 116 -25.44 -4.81 -16.60
CA VAL A 116 -24.58 -3.93 -17.41
C VAL A 116 -23.63 -4.80 -18.27
N PRO A 117 -23.22 -4.34 -19.48
CA PRO A 117 -22.21 -5.02 -20.28
C PRO A 117 -20.86 -5.19 -19.56
N ALA A 118 -20.00 -6.02 -20.16
CA ALA A 118 -18.68 -6.30 -19.60
C ALA A 118 -17.84 -5.01 -19.47
N PRO A 119 -17.07 -4.84 -18.38
CA PRO A 119 -16.22 -3.68 -18.18
C PRO A 119 -15.23 -3.49 -19.32
N HIS A 120 -15.20 -2.28 -19.90
CA HIS A 120 -14.26 -1.91 -20.96
C HIS A 120 -13.79 -0.45 -20.82
N ASP A 121 -12.69 -0.12 -21.47
CA ASP A 121 -12.21 1.26 -21.47
C ASP A 121 -13.11 2.16 -22.33
N PRO A 122 -13.44 3.38 -21.86
CA PRO A 122 -14.19 4.32 -22.68
C PRO A 122 -13.38 4.71 -23.93
N GLY A 123 -14.10 5.08 -25.00
CA GLY A 123 -13.48 5.49 -26.25
C GLY A 123 -12.65 6.79 -26.11
N PRO A 124 -11.68 7.03 -27.02
CA PRO A 124 -10.78 8.19 -26.96
C PRO A 124 -11.48 9.54 -27.15
N GLU A 125 -12.74 9.54 -27.56
CA GLU A 125 -13.56 10.75 -27.72
C GLU A 125 -14.18 11.21 -26.38
N ALA A 126 -14.17 10.36 -25.35
CA ALA A 126 -14.77 10.64 -24.04
C ALA A 126 -13.85 11.50 -23.14
N ASP A 127 -12.53 11.34 -23.25
CA ASP A 127 -11.51 12.15 -22.58
C ASP A 127 -10.18 12.04 -23.37
N ASP A 128 -9.42 13.14 -23.45
CA ASP A 128 -8.10 13.18 -24.09
C ASP A 128 -7.03 12.40 -23.29
N ARG A 129 -7.34 12.00 -22.04
CA ARG A 129 -6.46 11.22 -21.17
C ARG A 129 -6.56 9.71 -21.46
N PRO A 130 -5.42 8.98 -21.50
CA PRO A 130 -5.44 7.52 -21.53
C PRO A 130 -6.20 6.93 -20.33
N PRO A 131 -7.03 5.89 -20.54
CA PRO A 131 -7.69 5.18 -19.44
C PRO A 131 -6.69 4.71 -18.39
N LEU A 132 -7.06 4.88 -17.12
CA LEU A 132 -6.35 4.33 -15.98
C LEU A 132 -6.35 2.81 -16.07
N ALA A 133 -5.16 2.24 -15.86
CA ALA A 133 -4.96 0.82 -15.74
C ALA A 133 -4.24 0.50 -14.43
N PRO A 134 -4.56 -0.63 -13.79
CA PRO A 134 -3.78 -1.09 -12.64
C PRO A 134 -2.32 -1.32 -13.05
N PRO A 135 -1.34 -1.09 -12.15
CA PRO A 135 0.03 -1.46 -12.42
C PRO A 135 0.17 -2.94 -12.78
N ASP A 136 1.12 -3.27 -13.66
CA ASP A 136 1.45 -4.66 -13.98
C ASP A 136 2.09 -5.34 -12.76
N THR A 137 1.39 -6.34 -12.23
CA THR A 137 1.78 -7.17 -11.08
C THR A 137 2.25 -8.56 -11.50
N THR A 138 2.42 -8.80 -12.81
CA THR A 138 2.94 -10.07 -13.33
C THR A 138 4.46 -10.14 -13.30
N VAL A 139 5.12 -8.98 -13.19
CA VAL A 139 6.58 -8.85 -13.08
C VAL A 139 6.92 -8.15 -11.77
N TRP A 140 7.99 -8.58 -11.12
CA TRP A 140 8.46 -7.92 -9.91
C TRP A 140 8.87 -6.47 -10.19
N GLY A 141 8.38 -5.57 -9.36
CA GLY A 141 8.68 -4.14 -9.39
C GLY A 141 8.06 -3.44 -8.19
N PRO A 142 8.12 -2.10 -8.14
CA PRO A 142 7.70 -1.34 -6.96
C PRO A 142 6.25 -1.61 -6.53
N ALA A 143 5.33 -1.77 -7.48
CA ALA A 143 3.93 -2.11 -7.18
C ALA A 143 3.81 -3.50 -6.53
N GLN A 144 4.51 -4.51 -7.06
CA GLN A 144 4.53 -5.88 -6.50
C GLN A 144 5.13 -5.91 -5.10
N ARG A 145 6.23 -5.18 -4.89
CA ARG A 145 6.88 -5.03 -3.59
C ARG A 145 5.92 -4.44 -2.55
N ARG A 146 5.24 -3.35 -2.89
CA ARG A 146 4.26 -2.68 -2.01
C ARG A 146 3.05 -3.56 -1.71
N LEU A 147 2.54 -4.30 -2.70
CA LEU A 147 1.47 -5.28 -2.47
C LEU A 147 1.91 -6.41 -1.54
N GLY A 148 3.13 -6.92 -1.70
CA GLY A 148 3.70 -7.91 -0.78
C GLY A 148 3.79 -7.35 0.65
N ALA A 149 4.21 -6.10 0.81
CA ALA A 149 4.23 -5.43 2.10
C ALA A 149 2.83 -5.27 2.71
N ASP A 150 1.83 -4.87 1.92
CA ASP A 150 0.44 -4.75 2.38
C ASP A 150 -0.12 -6.12 2.80
N GLU A 151 0.20 -7.19 2.07
CA GLU A 151 -0.21 -8.56 2.40
C GLU A 151 0.44 -9.04 3.71
N ILE A 152 1.73 -8.76 3.92
CA ILE A 152 2.41 -9.07 5.20
C ILE A 152 1.77 -8.30 6.36
N ALA A 153 1.42 -7.03 6.15
CA ALA A 153 0.75 -6.22 7.17
C ALA A 153 -0.63 -6.78 7.53
N LEU A 154 -1.39 -7.22 6.51
CA LEU A 154 -2.73 -7.81 6.68
C LEU A 154 -2.66 -9.18 7.36
N GLN A 155 -1.73 -10.04 6.94
CA GLN A 155 -1.57 -11.42 7.41
C GLN A 155 -0.42 -11.57 8.41
N TRP A 156 -0.17 -10.55 9.24
CA TRP A 156 0.99 -10.50 10.14
C TRP A 156 1.20 -11.80 10.92
N ALA A 157 0.13 -12.32 11.54
CA ALA A 157 0.21 -13.51 12.39
C ALA A 157 0.72 -14.74 11.62
N MET A 158 0.24 -14.94 10.38
CA MET A 158 0.65 -16.06 9.52
C MET A 158 2.12 -15.94 9.08
N TRP A 159 2.57 -14.74 8.73
CA TRP A 159 3.96 -14.50 8.36
C TRP A 159 4.90 -14.66 9.53
N ARG A 160 4.53 -14.13 10.70
CA ARG A 160 5.35 -14.20 11.90
C ARG A 160 5.57 -15.63 12.40
N GLU A 161 4.57 -16.50 12.27
CA GLU A 161 4.66 -17.93 12.66
C GLU A 161 5.71 -18.70 11.84
N GLN A 162 6.00 -18.26 10.61
CA GLN A 162 6.98 -18.91 9.74
C GLN A 162 8.44 -18.57 10.09
N VAL A 163 8.66 -17.55 10.93
CA VAL A 163 9.99 -17.08 11.31
C VAL A 163 10.44 -17.76 12.60
N ASP A 164 11.53 -18.51 12.51
CA ASP A 164 12.20 -19.07 13.70
C ASP A 164 13.02 -17.99 14.42
N ASP A 165 12.76 -17.79 15.71
CA ASP A 165 13.49 -16.83 16.54
C ASP A 165 14.98 -17.17 16.66
N SER A 166 15.35 -18.43 16.46
CA SER A 166 16.76 -18.87 16.42
C SER A 166 17.54 -18.33 15.21
N ALA A 167 16.84 -17.85 14.18
CA ALA A 167 17.45 -17.22 13.02
C ALA A 167 18.01 -15.83 13.33
N PHE A 168 17.62 -15.22 14.47
CA PHE A 168 18.12 -13.93 14.88
C PHE A 168 19.33 -14.07 15.82
N PRO A 169 20.42 -13.30 15.59
CA PRO A 169 21.55 -13.31 16.51
C PRO A 169 21.12 -12.81 17.89
N ALA A 170 21.43 -13.60 18.93
CA ALA A 170 21.11 -13.26 20.31
C ALA A 170 21.83 -11.95 20.73
N PRO A 171 21.14 -11.03 21.44
CA PRO A 171 21.77 -9.82 21.96
C PRO A 171 22.90 -10.20 22.92
N GLY A 172 24.15 -9.92 22.52
CA GLY A 172 25.36 -10.23 23.28
C GLY A 172 26.30 -11.27 22.67
N SER A 173 25.98 -11.87 21.51
CA SER A 173 26.88 -12.87 20.87
C SER A 173 28.10 -12.29 20.16
N SER A 174 28.37 -10.98 20.26
CA SER A 174 29.54 -10.35 19.66
C SER A 174 30.60 -10.04 20.72
N ALA A 175 31.23 -11.07 21.29
CA ALA A 175 32.59 -11.06 21.86
C ALA A 175 32.91 -12.38 22.60
N ALA A 176 33.21 -13.46 21.86
CA ALA A 176 33.95 -14.60 22.42
C ALA A 176 34.55 -15.46 21.30
N SER A 177 35.48 -14.89 20.53
CA SER A 177 36.43 -15.67 19.73
C SER A 177 37.81 -15.07 19.87
N GLY A 178 38.33 -15.16 21.09
CA GLY A 178 39.74 -14.97 21.41
C GLY A 178 40.32 -16.29 21.94
N GLU A 179 41.38 -16.75 21.27
CA GLU A 179 42.40 -17.74 21.71
C GLU A 179 41.98 -19.24 21.68
N ALA A 180 42.75 -20.19 21.12
CA ALA A 180 44.04 -20.23 20.45
C ALA A 180 44.21 -21.59 19.72
N GLY A 181 44.99 -21.65 18.63
CA GLY A 181 45.42 -22.89 17.99
C GLY A 181 46.23 -22.66 16.71
N ALA A 182 47.55 -22.81 16.79
CA ALA A 182 48.53 -22.38 15.80
C ALA A 182 48.77 -23.35 14.61
N ALA A 183 49.21 -22.72 13.51
CA ALA A 183 50.14 -23.19 12.45
C ALA A 183 49.65 -24.13 11.32
N ALA A 184 49.49 -23.56 10.11
CA ALA A 184 50.13 -24.01 8.87
C ALA A 184 50.02 -22.93 7.77
N GLU A 185 51.15 -22.47 7.24
CA GLU A 185 51.24 -21.52 6.12
C GLU A 185 51.00 -22.22 4.76
N GLY A 186 50.25 -21.55 3.88
CA GLY A 186 50.15 -21.81 2.44
C GLY A 186 49.63 -20.56 1.72
N PRO A 187 50.19 -20.11 0.58
CA PRO A 187 50.01 -18.73 0.11
C PRO A 187 48.91 -18.57 -0.95
N GLY A 188 48.22 -17.43 -0.91
CA GLY A 188 47.71 -16.74 -2.11
C GLY A 188 46.21 -16.81 -2.38
N GLY A 189 45.55 -15.65 -2.30
CA GLY A 189 44.25 -15.37 -2.92
C GLY A 189 43.36 -14.47 -2.06
N GLY A 190 42.95 -13.31 -2.59
CA GLY A 190 42.22 -12.24 -1.89
C GLY A 190 41.02 -12.73 -1.07
N GLY A 191 40.74 -12.15 0.09
CA GLY A 191 40.22 -10.79 0.16
C GLY A 191 38.69 -10.88 0.13
N GLU A 192 38.08 -10.64 1.29
CA GLU A 192 36.63 -10.42 1.48
C GLU A 192 35.70 -11.65 1.39
N ASN A 193 35.73 -12.49 2.44
CA ASN A 193 34.61 -13.38 2.77
C ASN A 193 34.00 -12.99 4.12
N GLY A 194 33.49 -11.74 4.19
CA GLY A 194 32.47 -11.38 5.17
C GLY A 194 31.13 -11.94 4.69
N GLN A 195 30.40 -12.66 5.54
CA GLN A 195 29.13 -13.28 5.18
C GLN A 195 28.18 -12.30 4.45
N PRO A 196 27.49 -12.70 3.35
CA PRO A 196 26.56 -11.86 2.58
C PRO A 196 25.29 -11.40 3.31
N GLY A 197 25.23 -11.53 4.64
CA GLY A 197 24.08 -11.16 5.47
C GLY A 197 23.87 -9.65 5.53
N HIS A 198 23.14 -9.14 4.53
CA HIS A 198 22.25 -7.98 4.60
C HIS A 198 22.87 -6.58 4.60
N SER A 199 23.69 -6.27 3.58
CA SER A 199 23.92 -4.86 3.21
C SER A 199 22.60 -4.11 2.93
N GLY A 200 21.63 -4.77 2.28
CA GLY A 200 20.30 -4.23 2.00
C GLY A 200 19.50 -3.84 3.24
N ILE A 201 19.37 -4.74 4.24
CA ILE A 201 18.66 -4.43 5.49
C ILE A 201 19.33 -3.26 6.23
N ARG A 202 20.66 -3.26 6.33
CA ARG A 202 21.39 -2.15 6.99
C ARG A 202 21.15 -0.82 6.28
N ARG A 203 21.11 -0.82 4.94
CA ARG A 203 20.75 0.36 4.14
C ARG A 203 19.32 0.81 4.47
N VAL A 204 18.35 -0.10 4.46
CA VAL A 204 16.94 0.21 4.76
C VAL A 204 16.78 0.80 6.16
N LEU A 205 17.39 0.19 7.19
CA LEU A 205 17.30 0.71 8.56
C LEU A 205 17.97 2.08 8.71
N ALA A 206 19.10 2.30 8.02
CA ALA A 206 19.76 3.60 8.00
C ALA A 206 18.91 4.66 7.30
N GLU A 207 18.32 4.35 6.14
CA GLU A 207 17.42 5.24 5.41
C GLU A 207 16.15 5.55 6.23
N ALA A 208 15.50 4.53 6.80
CA ALA A 208 14.35 4.70 7.68
C ALA A 208 14.67 5.56 8.92
N ARG A 209 15.91 5.49 9.44
CA ARG A 209 16.36 6.36 10.53
C ARG A 209 16.41 7.83 10.10
N THR A 210 16.78 8.13 8.86
CA THR A 210 16.85 9.52 8.37
C THR A 210 15.48 10.21 8.37
N TYR A 211 14.38 9.46 8.31
CA TYR A 211 13.02 10.00 8.40
C TYR A 211 12.73 10.71 9.73
N ILE A 212 13.48 10.41 10.79
CA ILE A 212 13.32 11.07 12.09
C ILE A 212 13.84 12.50 12.06
N ASP A 213 14.96 12.72 11.37
CA ASP A 213 15.60 14.04 11.27
C ASP A 213 15.06 14.83 10.08
N SER A 214 14.66 14.15 9.01
CA SER A 214 14.10 14.72 7.79
C SER A 214 12.81 13.98 7.43
N PRO A 215 11.65 14.42 7.98
CA PRO A 215 10.38 13.75 7.78
C PRO A 215 10.06 13.53 6.29
N PRO A 216 9.63 12.32 5.90
CA PRO A 216 9.30 12.02 4.52
C PRO A 216 7.95 12.65 4.12
N PRO A 217 7.61 12.63 2.82
CA PRO A 217 6.27 12.94 2.36
C PRO A 217 5.18 12.16 3.13
N LEU A 218 4.00 12.78 3.25
CA LEU A 218 2.87 12.21 3.97
C LEU A 218 2.50 10.83 3.42
N GLY A 219 2.11 9.92 4.31
CA GLY A 219 1.73 8.56 3.93
C GLY A 219 2.90 7.63 3.60
N ARG A 220 4.14 8.13 3.60
CA ARG A 220 5.32 7.26 3.48
C ARG A 220 5.50 6.36 4.70
N VAL A 221 5.19 6.89 5.89
CA VAL A 221 5.12 6.12 7.14
C VAL A 221 3.66 6.13 7.63
N ARG A 222 3.07 4.93 7.73
CA ARG A 222 1.68 4.71 8.14
C ARG A 222 1.63 3.79 9.33
N SER A 223 0.69 4.04 10.24
CA SER A 223 0.51 3.25 11.44
C SER A 223 -0.94 2.83 11.59
N SER A 224 -1.19 1.53 11.67
CA SER A 224 -2.52 0.93 11.88
C SER A 224 -2.59 0.17 13.21
N PHE A 225 -3.80 0.01 13.73
CA PHE A 225 -4.00 -0.66 15.01
C PHE A 225 -3.67 -2.15 14.88
N ALA A 226 -2.98 -2.70 15.87
CA ALA A 226 -2.76 -4.13 16.01
C ALA A 226 -3.21 -4.60 17.42
N PRO A 227 -3.58 -5.89 17.58
CA PRO A 227 -3.91 -6.43 18.90
C PRO A 227 -2.75 -6.33 19.90
N GLY A 228 -3.08 -6.09 21.18
CA GLY A 228 -2.10 -6.11 22.28
C GLY A 228 -1.40 -4.77 22.53
N GLU A 229 -2.10 -3.64 22.38
CA GLU A 229 -1.56 -2.26 22.49
C GLU A 229 -0.45 -1.91 21.48
N ALA A 230 -0.09 -2.86 20.63
CA ALA A 230 0.87 -2.70 19.55
C ALA A 230 0.27 -2.01 18.33
N ARG A 231 1.13 -1.64 17.40
CA ARG A 231 0.75 -1.09 16.11
C ARG A 231 1.51 -1.77 14.99
N THR A 232 0.82 -1.94 13.86
CA THR A 232 1.46 -2.34 12.61
C THR A 232 1.93 -1.08 11.89
N LEU A 233 3.23 -1.02 11.63
CA LEU A 233 3.89 0.06 10.92
C LEU A 233 4.19 -0.37 9.49
N ARG A 234 3.95 0.54 8.56
CA ARG A 234 4.35 0.44 7.16
C ARG A 234 5.20 1.66 6.84
N ALA A 235 6.40 1.44 6.33
CA ALA A 235 7.30 2.50 5.86
C ALA A 235 7.92 2.12 4.52
N ASP A 236 8.01 3.07 3.60
CA ASP A 236 8.57 2.82 2.28
C ASP A 236 9.69 3.81 1.98
N GLY A 237 10.51 3.45 1.02
CA GLY A 237 11.51 4.33 0.45
C GLY A 237 11.92 3.85 -0.93
N PRO A 238 12.88 4.54 -1.57
CA PRO A 238 13.33 4.18 -2.90
C PRO A 238 13.86 2.74 -2.96
N GLY A 239 13.07 1.86 -3.57
CA GLY A 239 13.42 0.46 -3.78
C GLY A 239 13.21 -0.46 -2.58
N TRP A 240 12.50 -0.03 -1.53
CA TRP A 240 12.24 -0.87 -0.35
C TRP A 240 10.90 -0.59 0.33
N SER A 241 10.39 -1.61 1.00
CA SER A 241 9.23 -1.53 1.89
C SER A 241 9.54 -2.23 3.20
N LEU A 242 9.11 -1.65 4.32
CA LEU A 242 9.27 -2.18 5.67
C LEU A 242 7.90 -2.31 6.32
N VAL A 243 7.64 -3.50 6.87
CA VAL A 243 6.43 -3.80 7.66
C VAL A 243 6.88 -4.26 9.04
N ALA A 244 6.35 -3.67 10.10
CA ALA A 244 6.79 -4.02 11.45
C ALA A 244 5.65 -3.99 12.45
N ARG A 245 5.85 -4.67 13.57
CA ARG A 245 5.06 -4.47 14.77
C ARG A 245 5.90 -3.80 15.84
N THR A 246 5.36 -2.77 16.48
CA THR A 246 6.08 -2.00 17.51
C THR A 246 6.56 -2.85 18.69
N ASP A 247 5.89 -3.98 18.96
CA ASP A 247 6.19 -4.92 20.04
C ASP A 247 6.95 -6.18 19.59
N ASP A 248 7.28 -6.33 18.30
CA ASP A 248 7.89 -7.54 17.75
C ASP A 248 9.01 -7.20 16.74
N ILE A 249 9.08 -7.89 15.60
CA ILE A 249 10.10 -7.78 14.56
C ILE A 249 9.68 -6.82 13.42
N ALA A 250 10.53 -6.71 12.39
CA ALA A 250 10.17 -6.13 11.10
C ALA A 250 10.44 -7.11 9.95
N PHE A 251 9.81 -6.87 8.82
CA PHE A 251 10.06 -7.49 7.54
C PHE A 251 10.45 -6.42 6.53
N VAL A 252 11.46 -6.70 5.71
CA VAL A 252 11.95 -5.82 4.66
C VAL A 252 11.79 -6.52 3.31
N LEU A 253 11.29 -5.78 2.32
CA LEU A 253 11.20 -6.19 0.93
C LEU A 253 12.01 -5.21 0.08
N LEU A 254 12.74 -5.71 -0.91
CA LEU A 254 13.65 -4.93 -1.74
C LEU A 254 13.33 -5.14 -3.22
N ASP A 255 13.48 -4.09 -4.04
CA ASP A 255 13.38 -4.25 -5.50
C ASP A 255 14.51 -5.13 -6.05
N GLU A 256 15.69 -5.05 -5.44
CA GLU A 256 16.90 -5.79 -5.83
C GLU A 256 16.85 -7.27 -5.43
N GLU A 257 15.92 -7.66 -4.54
CA GLU A 257 15.73 -9.05 -4.09
C GLU A 257 14.28 -9.49 -4.34
N PRO A 258 13.90 -9.79 -5.61
CA PRO A 258 12.54 -10.10 -5.99
C PRO A 258 11.92 -11.29 -5.25
N GLY A 259 10.74 -11.08 -4.65
CA GLY A 259 9.98 -12.14 -3.97
C GLY A 259 10.54 -12.56 -2.61
N GLU A 260 11.66 -11.98 -2.19
CA GLU A 260 12.28 -12.27 -0.89
C GLU A 260 11.66 -11.39 0.21
N VAL A 261 11.40 -12.01 1.36
CA VAL A 261 10.92 -11.34 2.58
C VAL A 261 11.99 -11.49 3.64
N LEU A 262 12.64 -10.38 4.00
CA LEU A 262 13.81 -10.38 4.87
C LEU A 262 13.41 -10.03 6.31
N PRO A 263 13.39 -11.00 7.25
CA PRO A 263 13.05 -10.73 8.64
C PRO A 263 14.18 -9.98 9.36
N VAL A 264 13.81 -9.03 10.20
CA VAL A 264 14.69 -8.20 11.02
C VAL A 264 14.30 -8.36 12.48
N GLY A 265 15.13 -9.05 13.25
CA GLY A 265 14.91 -9.24 14.68
C GLY A 265 14.97 -7.92 15.45
N ARG A 266 14.39 -7.90 16.66
CA ARG A 266 14.34 -6.70 17.52
C ARG A 266 15.73 -6.08 17.73
N GLY A 267 16.68 -6.87 18.24
CA GLY A 267 17.98 -6.33 18.62
C GLY A 267 17.88 -5.09 19.53
N PRO A 268 18.95 -4.30 19.64
CA PRO A 268 18.97 -3.09 20.47
C PRO A 268 18.39 -1.85 19.76
N GLU A 269 18.40 -1.80 18.43
CA GLU A 269 18.11 -0.58 17.67
C GLU A 269 16.67 -0.50 17.13
N LEU A 270 16.09 -1.64 16.71
CA LEU A 270 14.79 -1.65 16.05
C LEU A 270 13.67 -1.07 16.93
N PRO A 271 13.54 -1.41 18.24
CA PRO A 271 12.45 -0.88 19.05
C PRO A 271 12.41 0.65 19.10
N GLY A 272 13.59 1.29 19.25
CA GLY A 272 13.69 2.75 19.28
C GLY A 272 13.42 3.41 17.93
N LEU A 273 13.75 2.73 16.82
CA LEU A 273 13.37 3.16 15.48
C LEU A 273 11.84 3.07 15.28
N LEU A 274 11.23 1.93 15.61
CA LEU A 274 9.79 1.73 15.43
C LEU A 274 8.97 2.70 16.28
N GLU A 275 9.38 2.97 17.52
CA GLU A 275 8.72 3.98 18.36
C GLU A 275 8.77 5.38 17.73
N ALA A 276 9.92 5.76 17.15
CA ALA A 276 10.07 7.06 16.51
C ALA A 276 9.23 7.16 15.21
N LEU A 277 9.19 6.09 14.42
CA LEU A 277 8.36 6.00 13.22
C LEU A 277 6.87 6.05 13.56
N ASP A 278 6.41 5.35 14.61
CA ASP A 278 5.01 5.39 15.05
C ASP A 278 4.55 6.78 15.51
N LYS A 279 5.46 7.56 16.12
CA LYS A 279 5.17 8.93 16.56
C LYS A 279 4.98 9.90 15.40
N MET A 280 5.70 9.73 14.29
CA MET A 280 5.53 10.56 13.08
C MET A 280 4.48 10.04 12.11
N ALA A 281 4.12 8.75 12.22
CA ALA A 281 3.23 8.09 11.28
C ALA A 281 1.89 8.81 11.19
N VAL A 282 1.40 8.96 9.96
CA VAL A 282 0.03 9.44 9.74
C VAL A 282 -0.93 8.35 10.19
N ARG A 283 -1.97 8.75 10.94
CA ARG A 283 -2.95 7.84 11.53
C ARG A 283 -4.31 8.05 10.86
N PRO A 284 -5.07 6.97 10.60
CA PRO A 284 -6.49 7.09 10.32
C PRO A 284 -7.18 7.69 11.56
N ASN A 285 -8.05 8.68 11.36
CA ASN A 285 -8.96 9.19 12.39
C ASN A 285 -10.14 8.24 12.61
#